data_AF-A0A9D9IJJ6-F1
#
_entry.id   AF-A0A9D9IJJ6-F1
#
_cell.length_a   1.000
_cell.length_b   1.000
_cell.length_c   1.000
_cell.angle_alpha   90.00
_cell.angle_beta   90.00
_cell.angle_gamma   90.00
#
_symmetry.space_group_name_H-M   'P 1'
#
loop_
_entity.id
_entity.type
_entity.pdbx_description
1 polymer ?
#
loop_
_entity_poly.entity_id
_entity_poly.type
_entity_poly.pdbx_seq_one_letter_code
_entity_poly.pdbx_strand_id
1 'polypeptide(L)'
;MKEKLAALRGELESLKHLAEEMNDRVSALEALLASIEMYGEEETQPSRPQEFLSMDSAGSLFDDTPEVLWKAPQKQDTASQPWRKDRPGTPVADMRSAVTLNDRVLFINTLFDGDPVKFQDAVMAANGMKDIDELLDYLAGKGYDWDMGSDTVYRFMMAARRKLG
;
A
#
# COMPACT_ATOMS: atom_id res chain seq x y z
N MET A 1 -44.26 29.73 -1.28
CA MET A 1 -43.01 30.15 -1.95
C MET A 1 -41.99 30.74 -0.99
N LYS A 2 -42.35 31.68 -0.11
CA LYS A 2 -41.40 32.33 0.82
C LYS A 2 -40.72 31.38 1.83
N GLU A 3 -41.44 30.40 2.40
CA GLU A 3 -40.85 29.43 3.35
C GLU A 3 -39.79 28.52 2.73
N LYS A 4 -40.02 28.01 1.52
CA LYS A 4 -39.03 27.18 0.81
C LYS A 4 -37.73 27.95 0.53
N LEU A 5 -37.84 29.25 0.27
CA LEU A 5 -36.70 30.11 -0.02
C LEU A 5 -35.90 30.43 1.26
N ALA A 6 -36.56 30.53 2.41
CA ALA A 6 -35.89 30.66 3.70
C ALA A 6 -35.16 29.37 4.12
N ALA A 7 -35.77 28.21 3.90
CA ALA A 7 -35.15 26.91 4.18
C ALA A 7 -33.87 26.68 3.35
N LEU A 8 -33.94 26.94 2.04
CA LEU A 8 -32.77 26.84 1.14
C LEU A 8 -31.63 27.80 1.54
N ARG A 9 -31.97 29.00 2.03
CA ARG A 9 -30.96 29.94 2.54
C ARG A 9 -30.28 29.41 3.80
N GLY A 10 -31.04 28.76 4.69
CA GLY A 10 -30.48 28.12 5.89
C GLY A 10 -29.53 26.97 5.55
N GLU A 11 -29.92 26.09 4.62
CA GLU A 11 -29.06 25.00 4.15
C GLU A 11 -27.77 25.52 3.48
N LEU A 12 -27.86 26.62 2.71
CA LEU A 12 -26.70 27.24 2.08
C LEU A 12 -25.72 27.79 3.11
N GLU A 13 -26.19 28.42 4.19
CA GLU A 13 -25.31 28.92 5.26
C GLU A 13 -24.67 27.76 6.04
N SER A 14 -25.40 26.67 6.30
CA SER A 14 -24.82 25.45 6.89
C SER A 14 -23.74 24.84 6.00
N LEU A 15 -23.95 24.80 4.69
CA LEU A 15 -22.95 24.28 3.74
C LEU A 15 -21.71 25.16 3.66
N LYS A 16 -21.85 26.49 3.73
CA LYS A 16 -20.70 27.40 3.79
C LYS A 16 -19.87 27.18 5.04
N HIS A 17 -20.53 27.05 6.19
CA HIS A 17 -19.84 26.83 7.45
C HIS A 17 -19.07 25.50 7.45
N LEU A 18 -19.67 24.45 6.89
CA LEU A 18 -19.00 23.16 6.73
C LEU A 18 -17.78 23.25 5.80
N ALA A 19 -17.88 24.00 4.70
CA ALA A 19 -16.76 24.19 3.78
C ALA A 19 -15.60 24.96 4.43
N GLU A 20 -15.90 25.94 5.27
CA GLU A 20 -14.91 26.69 6.06
C GLU A 20 -14.21 25.78 7.08
N GLU A 21 -14.97 24.96 7.80
CA GLU A 21 -14.41 23.95 8.73
C GLU A 21 -13.51 22.93 8.01
N MET A 22 -13.90 22.49 6.82
CA MET A 22 -13.07 21.59 6.01
C MET A 22 -11.77 22.26 5.56
N ASN A 23 -11.81 23.54 5.19
CA ASN A 23 -10.62 24.28 4.78
C ASN A 23 -9.62 24.46 5.93
N ASP A 24 -10.12 24.73 7.14
CA ASP A 24 -9.29 24.82 8.35
C ASP A 24 -8.61 23.48 8.66
N ARG A 25 -9.34 22.38 8.50
CA ARG A 25 -8.79 21.03 8.67
C ARG A 25 -7.71 20.68 7.65
N VAL A 26 -7.88 21.08 6.39
CA VAL A 26 -6.85 20.90 5.35
C VAL A 26 -5.58 21.69 5.71
N SER A 27 -5.74 22.95 6.12
CA SER A 27 -4.61 23.80 6.54
C SER A 27 -3.84 23.20 7.72
N ALA A 28 -4.55 22.60 8.69
CA ALA A 28 -3.92 21.92 9.81
C ALA A 28 -3.11 20.68 9.39
N LEU A 29 -3.59 19.93 8.40
CA LEU A 29 -2.88 18.77 7.85
C LEU A 29 -1.63 19.19 7.07
N GLU A 30 -1.70 20.27 6.29
CA GLU A 30 -0.53 20.83 5.59
C GLU A 30 0.58 21.25 6.56
N ALA A 31 0.21 21.88 7.69
CA ALA A 31 1.17 22.25 8.73
C ALA A 31 1.85 21.03 9.38
N LEU A 32 1.12 19.92 9.56
CA LEU A 32 1.68 18.67 10.08
C LEU A 32 2.62 18.00 9.07
N LEU A 33 2.28 18.01 7.78
CA LEU A 33 3.12 17.45 6.72
C LEU A 33 4.47 18.19 6.63
N ALA A 34 4.43 19.52 6.63
CA ALA A 34 5.64 20.35 6.63
C ALA A 34 6.54 20.09 7.86
N SER A 35 5.96 19.74 9.00
CA SER A 35 6.72 19.36 10.19
C SER A 35 7.42 18.00 10.05
N ILE A 36 6.91 17.08 9.23
CA ILE A 36 7.50 15.76 9.00
C ILE A 36 8.67 15.85 8.02
N GLU A 37 8.55 16.67 6.97
CA GLU A 37 9.60 16.86 5.97
C GLU A 37 10.91 17.43 6.56
N MET A 38 10.82 18.19 7.66
CA MET A 38 11.99 18.73 8.36
C MET A 38 12.83 17.70 9.14
N TYR A 39 12.38 16.44 9.25
CA TYR A 39 13.14 15.35 9.91
C TYR A 39 13.69 14.31 8.93
N GLY A 40 13.65 14.59 7.63
CA GLY A 40 13.96 13.63 6.57
C GLY A 40 15.22 13.93 5.74
N GLU A 41 16.36 14.28 6.37
CA GLU A 41 17.65 14.28 5.66
C GLU A 41 18.76 13.71 6.55
N GLU A 42 18.95 12.40 6.51
CA GLU A 42 20.24 11.78 6.84
C GLU A 42 20.52 10.61 5.87
N GLU A 43 20.52 10.90 4.57
CA GLU A 43 21.21 10.05 3.60
C GLU A 43 22.72 10.27 3.75
N THR A 44 23.34 9.46 4.59
CA THR A 44 24.80 9.37 4.67
C THR A 44 25.34 8.80 3.35
N GLN A 45 25.87 9.68 2.51
CA GLN A 45 26.69 9.33 1.36
C GLN A 45 27.80 8.36 1.79
N PRO A 46 27.96 7.18 1.17
CA PRO A 46 29.14 6.39 1.41
C PRO A 46 30.35 7.11 0.80
N SER A 47 31.21 7.64 1.68
CA SER A 47 32.48 8.24 1.34
C SER A 47 33.35 7.22 0.60
N ARG A 48 33.67 7.52 -0.65
CA ARG A 48 34.55 6.72 -1.50
C ARG A 48 35.96 6.67 -0.88
N PRO A 49 36.50 5.49 -0.51
CA PRO A 49 37.92 5.40 -0.20
C PRO A 49 38.71 5.58 -1.50
N GLN A 50 39.51 6.64 -1.59
CA GLN A 50 40.61 6.69 -2.55
C GLN A 50 41.73 5.81 -1.98
N GLU A 51 41.83 4.57 -2.44
CA GLU A 51 43.07 3.81 -2.29
C GLU A 51 43.80 3.73 -3.63
N PHE A 52 45.07 4.08 -3.51
CA PHE A 52 46.02 4.41 -4.56
C PHE A 52 46.30 3.19 -5.45
N LEU A 53 46.51 3.44 -6.74
CA LEU A 53 47.13 2.49 -7.66
C LEU A 53 48.53 2.10 -7.14
N SER A 54 48.66 0.86 -6.68
CA SER A 54 49.94 0.17 -6.58
C SER A 54 50.07 -0.72 -7.81
N MET A 55 50.77 -0.20 -8.81
CA MET A 55 51.18 -0.92 -10.00
C MET A 55 52.44 -1.70 -9.66
N ASP A 56 52.31 -3.00 -9.35
CA ASP A 56 53.42 -3.94 -9.35
C ASP A 56 52.98 -5.32 -9.88
N SER A 57 53.43 -5.59 -11.10
CA SER A 57 53.95 -6.85 -11.61
C SER A 57 53.09 -8.14 -11.56
N ALA A 58 52.51 -8.43 -12.73
CA ALA A 58 52.48 -9.72 -13.42
C ALA A 58 52.12 -10.99 -12.60
N GLY A 59 50.85 -11.40 -12.69
CA GLY A 59 50.43 -12.77 -12.40
C GLY A 59 48.91 -12.93 -12.41
N SER A 60 48.42 -13.94 -13.13
CA SER A 60 47.02 -14.36 -13.27
C SER A 60 46.11 -13.48 -14.14
N LEU A 61 46.02 -13.88 -15.40
CA LEU A 61 45.12 -13.33 -16.41
C LEU A 61 43.76 -14.05 -16.28
N PHE A 62 42.79 -13.38 -15.63
CA PHE A 62 41.35 -13.70 -15.55
C PHE A 62 40.93 -14.97 -14.79
N ASP A 63 40.58 -14.83 -13.51
CA ASP A 63 39.35 -15.40 -12.94
C ASP A 63 38.97 -14.66 -11.65
N ASP A 64 38.36 -13.50 -11.80
CA ASP A 64 37.66 -12.80 -10.72
C ASP A 64 36.57 -11.96 -11.38
N THR A 65 35.54 -12.62 -11.90
CA THR A 65 34.24 -11.95 -12.02
C THR A 65 33.87 -11.52 -10.62
N PRO A 66 33.69 -10.22 -10.31
CA PRO A 66 33.02 -9.86 -9.09
C PRO A 66 31.63 -10.48 -9.23
N GLU A 67 31.34 -11.47 -8.39
CA GLU A 67 29.98 -11.92 -8.14
C GLU A 67 29.27 -10.69 -7.56
N VAL A 68 28.79 -9.82 -8.45
CA VAL A 68 27.85 -8.79 -8.08
C VAL A 68 26.66 -9.59 -7.60
N LEU A 69 26.51 -9.65 -6.27
CA LEU A 69 25.42 -10.29 -5.58
C LEU A 69 24.16 -9.43 -5.81
N TRP A 70 23.76 -9.27 -7.07
CA TRP A 70 22.42 -8.82 -7.42
C TRP A 70 21.52 -9.98 -6.97
N LYS A 71 21.04 -9.90 -5.74
CA LYS A 71 19.90 -10.71 -5.35
C LYS A 71 18.78 -10.32 -6.30
N ALA A 72 18.48 -11.18 -7.27
CA ALA A 72 17.24 -11.12 -8.01
C ALA A 72 16.12 -10.89 -6.97
N PRO A 73 15.16 -9.96 -7.22
CA PRO A 73 14.06 -9.72 -6.30
C PRO A 73 13.47 -11.07 -5.93
N GLN A 74 13.65 -11.45 -4.66
CA GLN A 74 13.24 -12.76 -4.19
C GLN A 74 11.73 -12.78 -4.35
N LYS A 75 11.23 -13.62 -5.26
CA LYS A 75 9.78 -13.90 -5.33
C LYS A 75 9.35 -14.28 -3.93
N GLN A 76 8.54 -13.44 -3.30
CA GLN A 76 8.00 -13.72 -1.98
C GLN A 76 7.25 -15.06 -2.05
N ASP A 77 7.59 -15.99 -1.17
CA ASP A 77 6.94 -17.31 -1.15
C ASP A 77 5.51 -17.14 -0.66
N THR A 78 4.56 -17.10 -1.60
CA THR A 78 3.12 -17.04 -1.32
C THR A 78 2.52 -18.41 -1.02
N ALA A 79 3.25 -19.51 -1.26
CA ALA A 79 2.74 -20.86 -1.09
C ALA A 79 2.79 -21.32 0.38
N SER A 80 3.80 -20.88 1.12
CA SER A 80 3.97 -21.22 2.55
C SER A 80 3.12 -20.37 3.50
N GLN A 81 2.42 -19.36 2.98
CA GLN A 81 1.75 -18.36 3.81
C GLN A 81 0.59 -18.92 4.66
N PRO A 82 0.44 -18.48 5.93
CA PRO A 82 -0.58 -19.00 6.84
C PRO A 82 -2.01 -18.76 6.32
N TRP A 83 -2.24 -17.61 5.70
CA TRP A 83 -3.54 -17.27 5.09
C TRP A 83 -3.96 -18.22 3.96
N ARG A 84 -3.12 -19.12 3.44
CA ARG A 84 -3.56 -20.20 2.52
C ARG A 84 -4.17 -21.39 3.23
N LYS A 85 -3.72 -21.70 4.44
CA LYS A 85 -4.11 -22.91 5.19
C LYS A 85 -5.22 -22.64 6.19
N ASP A 86 -5.25 -21.42 6.74
CA ASP A 86 -6.20 -21.05 7.78
C ASP A 86 -7.64 -20.96 7.27
N ARG A 87 -8.62 -21.01 8.17
CA ARG A 87 -10.05 -20.94 7.79
C ARG A 87 -10.49 -19.48 7.65
N PRO A 88 -10.90 -19.02 6.46
CA PRO A 88 -11.22 -17.61 6.22
C PRO A 88 -12.52 -17.14 6.90
N GLY A 89 -13.36 -18.06 7.38
CA GLY A 89 -14.66 -17.76 7.98
C GLY A 89 -15.82 -17.95 7.00
N THR A 90 -16.98 -17.36 7.30
CA THR A 90 -18.19 -17.54 6.48
C THR A 90 -18.02 -16.96 5.07
N PRO A 91 -18.32 -17.74 4.01
CA PRO A 91 -18.26 -17.26 2.64
C PRO A 91 -19.16 -16.04 2.40
N VAL A 92 -18.76 -15.17 1.48
CA VAL A 92 -19.48 -13.95 1.13
C VAL A 92 -19.60 -13.81 -0.40
N ALA A 93 -20.69 -13.22 -0.87
CA ALA A 93 -20.88 -12.93 -2.29
C ALA A 93 -20.06 -11.72 -2.77
N ASP A 94 -19.73 -10.79 -1.86
CA ASP A 94 -18.94 -9.59 -2.12
C ASP A 94 -17.85 -9.47 -1.05
N MET A 95 -16.59 -9.35 -1.47
CA MET A 95 -15.43 -9.17 -0.60
C MET A 95 -15.58 -7.96 0.31
N ARG A 96 -16.29 -6.90 -0.09
CA ARG A 96 -16.57 -5.73 0.76
C ARG A 96 -17.26 -6.12 2.06
N SER A 97 -18.13 -7.13 2.01
CA SER A 97 -18.85 -7.66 3.18
C SER A 97 -17.95 -8.45 4.13
N ALA A 98 -16.76 -8.87 3.69
CA ALA A 98 -15.76 -9.53 4.50
C ALA A 98 -14.80 -8.55 5.21
N VAL A 99 -14.81 -7.26 4.84
CA VAL A 99 -13.88 -6.25 5.36
C VAL A 99 -14.61 -5.28 6.29
N THR A 100 -14.13 -5.15 7.53
CA THR A 100 -14.69 -4.17 8.49
C THR A 100 -14.31 -2.74 8.11
N LEU A 101 -15.04 -1.74 8.61
CA LEU A 101 -14.71 -0.33 8.31
C LEU A 101 -13.27 0.04 8.73
N ASN A 102 -12.84 -0.43 9.91
CA ASN A 102 -11.48 -0.23 10.40
C ASN A 102 -10.44 -0.83 9.44
N ASP A 103 -10.72 -2.03 8.94
CA ASP A 103 -9.79 -2.74 8.06
C ASP A 103 -9.71 -2.10 6.69
N ARG A 104 -10.79 -1.48 6.21
CA ARG A 104 -10.74 -0.69 4.97
C ARG A 104 -9.75 0.46 5.09
N VAL A 105 -9.81 1.22 6.19
CA VAL A 105 -8.88 2.32 6.43
C VAL A 105 -7.44 1.80 6.54
N LEU A 106 -7.24 0.71 7.28
CA LEU A 106 -5.94 0.05 7.40
C LEU A 106 -5.38 -0.39 6.03
N PHE A 107 -6.18 -1.10 5.24
CA PHE A 107 -5.75 -1.60 3.93
C PHE A 107 -5.42 -0.47 2.97
N ILE A 108 -6.26 0.56 2.90
CA ILE A 108 -6.01 1.72 2.03
C ILE A 108 -4.66 2.35 2.36
N ASN A 109 -4.39 2.62 3.64
CA ASN A 109 -3.19 3.32 4.06
C ASN A 109 -1.92 2.46 3.92
N THR A 110 -2.01 1.16 4.20
CA THR A 110 -0.82 0.29 4.30
C THR A 110 -0.55 -0.50 3.03
N LEU A 111 -1.58 -0.92 2.31
CA LEU A 111 -1.47 -1.79 1.14
C LEU A 111 -1.69 -1.03 -0.18
N PHE A 112 -2.37 0.10 -0.17
CA PHE A 112 -2.73 0.80 -1.39
C PHE A 112 -2.21 2.24 -1.44
N ASP A 113 -1.13 2.53 -0.70
CA ASP A 113 -0.45 3.84 -0.68
C ASP A 113 -1.37 5.02 -0.33
N GLY A 114 -2.39 4.79 0.51
CA GLY A 114 -3.40 5.80 0.84
C GLY A 114 -4.41 6.06 -0.28
N ASP A 115 -4.39 5.29 -1.37
CA ASP A 115 -5.29 5.46 -2.51
C ASP A 115 -6.55 4.59 -2.38
N PRO A 116 -7.72 5.20 -2.07
CA PRO A 116 -8.97 4.46 -1.96
C PRO A 116 -9.47 3.90 -3.29
N VAL A 117 -9.05 4.45 -4.43
CA VAL A 117 -9.43 3.98 -5.77
C VAL A 117 -8.72 2.66 -6.06
N LYS A 118 -7.40 2.57 -5.81
CA LYS A 118 -6.65 1.30 -5.95
C LYS A 118 -7.26 0.17 -5.12
N PHE A 119 -7.65 0.47 -3.87
CA PHE A 119 -8.35 -0.49 -3.02
C PHE A 119 -9.69 -0.92 -3.63
N GLN A 120 -10.50 0.04 -4.10
CA GLN A 120 -11.80 -0.26 -4.72
C GLN A 120 -11.66 -1.12 -5.98
N ASP A 121 -10.67 -0.82 -6.82
CA ASP A 121 -10.38 -1.58 -8.04
C ASP A 121 -9.93 -3.00 -7.72
N ALA A 122 -9.05 -3.17 -6.72
CA ALA A 122 -8.61 -4.50 -6.28
C ALA A 122 -9.77 -5.34 -5.74
N VAL A 123 -10.66 -4.75 -4.94
CA VAL A 123 -11.85 -5.43 -4.42
C VAL A 123 -12.86 -5.76 -5.52
N MET A 124 -13.06 -4.85 -6.47
CA MET A 124 -13.93 -5.08 -7.62
C MET A 124 -13.40 -6.20 -8.52
N ALA A 125 -12.08 -6.21 -8.77
CA ALA A 125 -11.41 -7.27 -9.52
C ALA A 125 -11.55 -8.61 -8.79
N ALA A 126 -11.26 -8.66 -7.49
CA ALA A 126 -11.40 -9.85 -6.66
C ALA A 126 -12.83 -10.43 -6.69
N ASN A 127 -13.86 -9.59 -6.74
CA ASN A 127 -15.24 -10.06 -6.83
C ASN A 127 -15.57 -10.81 -8.13
N GLY A 128 -14.85 -10.50 -9.22
CA GLY A 128 -15.00 -11.14 -10.53
C GLY A 128 -14.11 -12.37 -10.77
N MET A 129 -13.17 -12.64 -9.85
CA MET A 129 -12.20 -13.74 -9.97
C MET A 129 -12.77 -15.06 -9.46
N LYS A 130 -12.14 -16.17 -9.90
CA LYS A 130 -12.55 -17.53 -9.54
C LYS A 130 -11.91 -18.01 -8.25
N ASP A 131 -10.63 -17.70 -8.06
CA ASP A 131 -9.82 -18.23 -6.98
C ASP A 131 -8.77 -17.21 -6.50
N ILE A 132 -8.09 -17.57 -5.42
CA ILE A 132 -7.09 -16.72 -4.78
C ILE A 132 -5.81 -16.59 -5.62
N ASP A 133 -5.52 -17.55 -6.50
CA ASP A 133 -4.32 -17.53 -7.34
C ASP A 133 -4.46 -16.45 -8.43
N GLU A 134 -5.65 -16.33 -9.03
CA GLU A 134 -5.98 -15.26 -9.98
C GLU A 134 -5.85 -13.86 -9.34
N LEU A 135 -6.23 -13.72 -8.07
CA LEU A 135 -6.04 -12.46 -7.33
C LEU A 135 -4.57 -12.15 -7.08
N LEU A 136 -3.75 -13.15 -6.74
CA LEU A 136 -2.32 -12.97 -6.53
C LEU A 136 -1.60 -12.56 -7.80
N ASP A 137 -1.94 -13.17 -8.93
CA ASP A 137 -1.39 -12.80 -10.24
C ASP A 137 -1.77 -11.35 -10.60
N TYR A 138 -3.03 -10.96 -10.34
CA TYR A 138 -3.48 -9.58 -10.52
C TYR A 138 -2.69 -8.58 -9.66
N LEU A 139 -2.48 -8.89 -8.38
CA LEU A 139 -1.76 -8.01 -7.44
C LEU A 139 -0.26 -7.93 -7.76
N ALA A 140 0.36 -9.05 -8.14
CA ALA A 140 1.76 -9.08 -8.56
C ALA A 140 2.02 -8.17 -9.77
N GLY A 141 1.05 -8.11 -10.71
CA GLY A 141 1.11 -7.21 -11.87
C GLY A 141 0.99 -5.72 -11.54
N LYS A 142 0.59 -5.34 -10.31
CA LYS A 142 0.47 -3.94 -9.88
C LYS A 142 1.75 -3.35 -9.30
N GLY A 143 2.74 -4.20 -8.98
CA GLY A 143 4.04 -3.74 -8.47
C GLY A 143 3.99 -3.18 -7.04
N TYR A 144 3.06 -3.67 -6.21
CA TYR A 144 3.06 -3.32 -4.80
C TYR A 144 4.22 -3.99 -4.04
N ASP A 145 4.87 -3.27 -3.14
CA ASP A 145 5.94 -3.80 -2.29
C ASP A 145 5.39 -4.34 -0.95
N TRP A 146 4.37 -5.21 -1.04
CA TRP A 146 3.71 -5.75 0.14
C TRP A 146 4.60 -6.74 0.88
N ASP A 147 4.71 -6.60 2.19
CA ASP A 147 5.25 -7.68 3.02
C ASP A 147 4.20 -8.78 3.21
N MET A 148 4.36 -9.89 2.49
CA MET A 148 3.46 -11.05 2.55
C MET A 148 3.41 -11.71 3.93
N GLY A 149 4.40 -11.48 4.79
CA GLY A 149 4.42 -11.93 6.18
C GLY A 149 3.69 -10.99 7.15
N SER A 150 3.27 -9.81 6.70
CA SER A 150 2.62 -8.82 7.57
C SER A 150 1.20 -9.24 7.95
N ASP A 151 0.78 -8.86 9.16
CA ASP A 151 -0.58 -9.04 9.64
C ASP A 151 -1.61 -8.35 8.71
N THR A 152 -1.25 -7.20 8.14
CA THR A 152 -2.17 -6.46 7.26
C THR A 152 -2.44 -7.23 5.97
N VAL A 153 -1.40 -7.79 5.33
CA VAL A 153 -1.59 -8.67 4.16
C VAL A 153 -2.35 -9.92 4.54
N TYR A 154 -2.01 -10.56 5.67
CA TYR A 154 -2.74 -11.71 6.17
C TYR A 154 -4.24 -11.44 6.29
N ARG A 155 -4.64 -10.33 6.94
CA ARG A 155 -6.04 -9.96 7.11
C ARG A 155 -6.74 -9.66 5.78
N PHE A 156 -6.06 -8.99 4.86
CA PHE A 156 -6.58 -8.75 3.51
C PHE A 156 -6.83 -10.05 2.74
N MET A 157 -5.85 -10.96 2.75
CA MET A 157 -5.94 -12.26 2.07
C MET A 157 -7.03 -13.15 2.69
N MET A 158 -7.19 -13.12 4.01
CA MET A 158 -8.28 -13.83 4.68
C MET A 158 -9.66 -13.29 4.27
N ALA A 159 -9.81 -11.98 4.13
CA ALA A 159 -11.05 -11.38 3.62
C ALA A 159 -11.31 -11.79 2.16
N ALA A 160 -10.29 -11.77 1.30
CA ALA A 160 -10.40 -12.20 -0.09
C ALA A 160 -10.81 -13.67 -0.20
N ARG A 161 -10.24 -14.56 0.62
CA ARG A 161 -10.60 -15.98 0.67
C ARG A 161 -12.02 -16.27 1.14
N ARG A 162 -12.71 -15.34 1.80
CA ARG A 162 -14.16 -15.49 2.06
C ARG A 162 -14.98 -15.32 0.78
N LYS A 163 -14.47 -14.59 -0.22
CA LYS A 163 -15.09 -14.41 -1.52
C LYS A 163 -14.65 -15.46 -2.56
N LEU A 164 -13.40 -15.92 -2.45
CA LEU A 164 -12.70 -16.75 -3.44
C LEU A 164 -12.42 -18.19 -2.94
N GLY A 165 -13.02 -18.58 -1.82
CA GLY A 165 -12.80 -19.87 -1.15
C GLY A 165 -13.77 -20.96 -1.54
#